data_AF-A0A414EPM6-F1
#
_entry.id   AF-A0A414EPM6-F1
#
_cell.length_a   1.000
_cell.length_b   1.000
_cell.length_c   1.000
_cell.angle_alpha   90.00
_cell.angle_beta   90.00
_cell.angle_gamma   90.00
#
_symmetry.space_group_name_H-M   'P 1'
#
loop_
_entity.id
_entity.type
_entity.pdbx_description
1 polymer ?
#
loop_
_entity_poly.entity_id
_entity_poly.type
_entity_poly.pdbx_seq_one_letter_code
_entity_poly.pdbx_strand_id
1 'polypeptide(L)'
;MRYETVMDLHTHTIASGHAYNTLREMAKAAADRGLEILGITEHAPMMPGTCHNYYFHNLKTVPRELYGIRLFLGAELNILNPQGEVDLNEAELRGMDIGIASLHLPCMKPGTREENTSAYLNAMKNPYVNIIGHPDDGRYEVDYEALVQGAKEYGKILEVNNHSIVPNSFRQNARENDVKMLKFCMKYQVPVVMDSDAHFDTHIAEFDAARGLLEELNFPEELVVNHSVNALRGYINALK
;
A
#
# COMPACT_ATOMS: atom_id res chain seq x y z
N MET A 1 -6.49 -21.81 5.06
CA MET A 1 -5.16 -21.26 5.43
C MET A 1 -5.38 -20.19 6.47
N ARG A 2 -4.40 -19.93 7.35
CA ARG A 2 -4.50 -18.79 8.29
C ARG A 2 -4.45 -17.51 7.45
N TYR A 3 -5.17 -16.46 7.87
CA TYR A 3 -5.30 -15.19 7.13
C TYR A 3 -6.02 -15.36 5.77
N GLU A 4 -7.33 -15.52 5.80
CA GLU A 4 -8.18 -15.42 4.60
C GLU A 4 -8.00 -14.06 3.91
N THR A 5 -8.00 -14.04 2.59
CA THR A 5 -7.72 -12.83 1.80
C THR A 5 -8.77 -12.66 0.71
N VAL A 6 -9.56 -11.59 0.80
CA VAL A 6 -10.57 -11.22 -0.22
C VAL A 6 -10.18 -9.97 -1.02
N MET A 7 -8.98 -9.44 -0.79
CA MET A 7 -8.52 -8.20 -1.42
C MET A 7 -7.00 -8.20 -1.66
N ASP A 8 -6.61 -7.40 -2.65
CA ASP A 8 -5.24 -6.95 -2.94
C ASP A 8 -5.36 -5.47 -3.33
N LEU A 9 -4.86 -4.57 -2.49
CA LEU A 9 -5.11 -3.13 -2.57
C LEU A 9 -3.97 -2.34 -3.22
N HIS A 10 -2.80 -2.95 -3.40
CA HIS A 10 -1.63 -2.32 -4.00
C HIS A 10 -1.22 -3.06 -5.29
N THR A 11 -1.72 -2.58 -6.43
CA THR A 11 -1.35 -3.14 -7.75
C THR A 11 -1.25 -2.05 -8.82
N HIS A 12 -0.45 -2.32 -9.85
CA HIS A 12 -0.06 -1.37 -10.89
C HIS A 12 -0.38 -1.91 -12.29
N THR A 13 -0.73 -1.00 -13.20
CA THR A 13 -0.99 -1.33 -14.61
C THR A 13 0.07 -0.70 -15.50
N ILE A 14 -0.04 -0.94 -16.81
CA ILE A 14 0.80 -0.33 -17.84
C ILE A 14 0.90 1.21 -17.73
N ALA A 15 -0.02 1.87 -17.04
CA ALA A 15 0.02 3.31 -16.77
C ALA A 15 1.23 3.72 -15.89
N SER A 16 1.72 2.86 -14.99
CA SER A 16 2.94 3.08 -14.20
C SER A 16 4.24 2.97 -15.02
N GLY A 17 4.17 2.57 -16.30
CA GLY A 17 5.30 2.51 -17.24
C GLY A 17 6.26 1.34 -17.07
N HIS A 18 6.26 0.67 -15.91
CA HIS A 18 7.07 -0.51 -15.61
C HIS A 18 6.26 -1.70 -15.07
N ALA A 19 4.93 -1.62 -15.14
CA ALA A 19 4.02 -2.76 -15.09
C ALA A 19 3.52 -3.07 -16.51
N TYR A 20 3.03 -4.29 -16.74
CA TYR A 20 2.88 -4.79 -18.12
C TYR A 20 1.48 -5.29 -18.48
N ASN A 21 0.50 -5.16 -17.57
CA ASN A 21 -0.88 -5.51 -17.82
C ASN A 21 -1.77 -4.27 -17.84
N THR A 22 -2.84 -4.32 -18.64
CA THR A 22 -3.90 -3.31 -18.62
C THR A 22 -4.78 -3.45 -17.38
N LEU A 23 -5.52 -2.40 -17.04
CA LEU A 23 -6.51 -2.43 -15.93
C LEU A 23 -7.50 -3.60 -16.05
N ARG A 24 -7.95 -3.93 -17.28
CA ARG A 24 -8.89 -5.04 -17.49
C ARG A 24 -8.24 -6.41 -17.28
N GLU A 25 -6.98 -6.58 -17.66
CA GLU A 25 -6.23 -7.81 -17.42
C GLU A 25 -5.99 -8.00 -15.92
N MET A 26 -5.56 -6.95 -15.21
CA MET A 26 -5.41 -6.98 -13.76
C MET A 26 -6.74 -7.34 -13.07
N ALA A 27 -7.83 -6.66 -13.42
CA ALA A 27 -9.16 -6.93 -12.86
C ALA A 27 -9.65 -8.36 -13.15
N LYS A 28 -9.38 -8.89 -14.35
CA LYS A 28 -9.76 -10.26 -14.70
C LYS A 28 -8.95 -11.29 -13.89
N ALA A 29 -7.64 -11.09 -13.76
CA ALA A 29 -6.77 -11.97 -13.00
C ALA A 29 -7.08 -11.96 -11.49
N ALA A 30 -7.47 -10.80 -10.94
CA ALA A 30 -7.98 -10.69 -9.58
C ALA A 30 -9.29 -11.48 -9.38
N ALA A 31 -10.24 -11.35 -10.31
CA ALA A 31 -11.49 -12.09 -10.28
C ALA A 31 -11.27 -13.62 -10.38
N ASP A 32 -10.35 -14.06 -11.25
CA ASP A 32 -10.00 -15.48 -11.39
C ASP A 32 -9.38 -16.08 -10.13
N ARG A 33 -8.74 -15.24 -9.30
CA ARG A 33 -8.22 -15.62 -7.98
C ARG A 33 -9.24 -15.48 -6.84
N GLY A 34 -10.48 -15.09 -7.16
CA GLY A 34 -11.58 -15.01 -6.18
C GLY A 34 -11.51 -13.80 -5.24
N LEU A 35 -10.78 -12.74 -5.60
CA LEU A 35 -10.82 -11.49 -4.84
C LEU A 35 -12.21 -10.84 -4.95
N GLU A 36 -12.65 -10.16 -3.88
CA GLU A 36 -13.83 -9.27 -3.91
C GLU A 36 -13.46 -7.84 -4.27
N ILE A 37 -12.23 -7.42 -3.95
CA ILE A 37 -11.70 -6.08 -4.19
C ILE A 37 -10.31 -6.16 -4.83
N LEU A 38 -10.09 -5.34 -5.85
CA LEU A 38 -8.77 -5.02 -6.38
C LEU A 38 -8.51 -3.51 -6.27
N GLY A 39 -7.39 -3.14 -5.67
CA GLY A 39 -6.87 -1.78 -5.71
C GLY A 39 -6.01 -1.55 -6.95
N ILE A 40 -6.34 -0.53 -7.74
CA ILE A 40 -5.49 -0.01 -8.82
C ILE A 40 -4.89 1.30 -8.31
N THR A 41 -3.62 1.25 -7.90
CA THR A 41 -2.91 2.32 -7.19
C THR A 41 -1.64 2.68 -7.91
N GLU A 42 -1.77 3.22 -9.12
CA GLU A 42 -0.61 3.62 -9.92
C GLU A 42 0.31 4.58 -9.17
N HIS A 43 1.60 4.55 -9.51
CA HIS A 43 2.54 5.54 -9.01
C HIS A 43 2.11 6.94 -9.44
N ALA A 44 2.09 7.86 -8.49
CA ALA A 44 1.78 9.25 -8.71
C ALA A 44 2.92 10.01 -9.45
N PRO A 45 2.66 11.21 -10.00
CA PRO A 45 3.41 11.78 -11.13
C PRO A 45 4.91 12.06 -10.94
N MET A 46 5.40 12.12 -9.69
CA MET A 46 6.83 12.37 -9.47
C MET A 46 7.70 11.14 -9.73
N MET A 47 7.11 9.94 -9.80
CA MET A 47 7.83 8.73 -10.22
C MET A 47 8.19 8.83 -11.72
N PRO A 48 9.48 8.71 -12.10
CA PRO A 48 9.88 8.81 -13.50
C PRO A 48 9.21 7.75 -14.39
N GLY A 49 8.63 8.19 -15.51
CA GLY A 49 8.03 7.31 -16.52
C GLY A 49 6.60 6.85 -16.21
N THR A 50 5.96 7.39 -15.16
CA THR A 50 4.61 7.04 -14.73
C THR A 50 3.51 7.93 -15.34
N CYS A 51 2.30 7.76 -14.80
CA CYS A 51 1.10 8.57 -14.95
C CYS A 51 1.32 10.08 -14.82
N HIS A 52 0.79 10.85 -15.78
CA HIS A 52 0.49 12.26 -15.58
C HIS A 52 -0.73 12.43 -14.65
N ASN A 53 -0.89 13.58 -13.98
CA ASN A 53 -2.01 13.80 -13.05
C ASN A 53 -3.41 13.64 -13.70
N TYR A 54 -3.51 13.82 -15.02
CA TYR A 54 -4.73 13.61 -15.79
C TYR A 54 -5.24 12.17 -15.75
N TYR A 55 -4.37 11.19 -15.54
CA TYR A 55 -4.78 9.81 -15.30
C TYR A 55 -5.74 9.74 -14.10
N PHE A 56 -5.30 10.30 -12.98
CA PHE A 56 -6.03 10.34 -11.71
C PHE A 56 -7.33 11.15 -11.80
N HIS A 57 -7.30 12.31 -12.46
CA HIS A 57 -8.51 13.11 -12.71
C HIS A 57 -9.60 12.35 -13.49
N ASN A 58 -9.20 11.40 -14.32
CA ASN A 58 -10.10 10.71 -15.23
C ASN A 58 -10.52 9.31 -14.74
N LEU A 59 -10.08 8.88 -13.55
CA LEU A 59 -10.49 7.61 -12.92
C LEU A 59 -12.02 7.47 -12.81
N LYS A 60 -12.76 8.59 -12.71
CA LYS A 60 -14.23 8.62 -12.74
C LYS A 60 -14.88 7.98 -13.98
N THR A 61 -14.13 7.79 -15.06
CA THR A 61 -14.62 7.15 -16.29
C THR A 61 -14.53 5.62 -16.24
N VAL A 62 -13.75 5.07 -15.32
CA VAL A 62 -13.59 3.64 -15.13
C VAL A 62 -14.76 3.14 -14.27
N PRO A 63 -15.42 2.02 -14.65
CA PRO A 63 -16.47 1.43 -13.82
C PRO A 63 -15.89 0.94 -12.49
N ARG A 64 -16.64 1.10 -11.40
CA ARG A 64 -16.24 0.64 -10.05
C ARG A 64 -16.36 -0.87 -9.86
N GLU A 65 -16.94 -1.58 -10.82
CA GLU A 65 -17.06 -3.03 -10.81
C GLU A 65 -16.69 -3.59 -12.19
N LEU A 66 -15.84 -4.61 -12.21
CA LEU A 66 -15.49 -5.36 -13.41
C LEU A 66 -15.41 -6.84 -13.03
N TYR A 67 -15.89 -7.72 -13.91
CA TYR A 67 -15.79 -9.18 -13.71
C TYR A 67 -16.35 -9.70 -12.37
N GLY A 68 -17.29 -8.97 -11.77
CA GLY A 68 -17.90 -9.32 -10.47
C GLY A 68 -17.08 -8.89 -9.24
N ILE A 69 -15.99 -8.13 -9.43
CA ILE A 69 -15.16 -7.59 -8.35
C ILE A 69 -15.24 -6.07 -8.30
N ARG A 70 -15.10 -5.50 -7.11
CA ARG A 70 -15.02 -4.05 -6.93
C ARG A 70 -13.60 -3.56 -7.20
N LEU A 71 -13.50 -2.40 -7.83
CA LEU A 71 -12.26 -1.70 -8.05
C LEU A 71 -12.14 -0.52 -7.09
N PHE A 72 -11.07 -0.48 -6.32
CA PHE A 72 -10.66 0.70 -5.57
C PHE A 72 -9.63 1.44 -6.41
N LEU A 73 -10.01 2.59 -6.96
CA LEU A 73 -9.18 3.38 -7.85
C LEU A 73 -8.51 4.51 -7.08
N GLY A 74 -7.19 4.48 -7.07
CA GLY A 74 -6.39 5.34 -6.22
C GLY A 74 -5.01 5.63 -6.76
N ALA A 75 -4.11 5.96 -5.85
CA ALA A 75 -2.71 6.23 -6.16
C ALA A 75 -1.81 5.66 -5.07
N GLU A 76 -0.64 5.19 -5.49
CA GLU A 76 0.53 5.12 -4.62
C GLU A 76 1.29 6.45 -4.76
N LEU A 77 1.18 7.26 -3.72
CA LEU A 77 1.74 8.59 -3.58
C LEU A 77 3.21 8.50 -3.20
N ASN A 78 4.01 9.35 -3.83
CA ASN A 78 5.40 9.51 -3.48
C ASN A 78 5.50 10.53 -2.33
N ILE A 79 6.04 10.14 -1.18
CA ILE A 79 6.42 11.10 -0.13
C ILE A 79 7.69 11.80 -0.60
N LEU A 80 7.63 13.13 -0.73
CA LEU A 80 8.64 13.92 -1.44
C LEU A 80 9.73 14.48 -0.52
N ASN A 81 9.43 14.63 0.77
CA ASN A 81 10.33 15.24 1.74
C ASN A 81 9.97 14.90 3.20
N PRO A 82 10.84 15.25 4.17
CA PRO A 82 10.56 15.06 5.59
C PRO A 82 9.34 15.82 6.13
N GLN A 83 8.82 16.82 5.39
CA GLN A 83 7.58 17.52 5.72
C GLN A 83 6.32 16.71 5.34
N GLY A 84 6.48 15.54 4.72
CA GLY A 84 5.38 14.62 4.38
C GLY A 84 4.54 15.09 3.21
N GLU A 85 5.05 16.01 2.39
CA GLU A 85 4.37 16.42 1.16
C GLU A 85 4.30 15.25 0.18
N VAL A 86 3.18 15.14 -0.52
CA VAL A 86 2.93 14.12 -1.55
C VAL A 86 2.65 14.79 -2.89
N ASP A 87 2.79 14.03 -3.97
CA ASP A 87 2.78 14.51 -5.35
C ASP A 87 1.40 14.74 -5.99
N LEU A 88 0.33 14.49 -5.25
CA LEU A 88 -1.05 14.87 -5.63
C LEU A 88 -1.68 15.75 -4.55
N ASN A 89 -2.33 16.82 -4.98
CA ASN A 89 -2.97 17.77 -4.07
C ASN A 89 -4.35 17.28 -3.60
N GLU A 90 -4.92 17.93 -2.59
CA GLU A 90 -6.22 17.57 -2.02
C GLU A 90 -7.35 17.46 -3.06
N ALA A 91 -7.41 18.36 -4.06
CA ALA A 91 -8.47 18.33 -5.07
C ALA A 91 -8.39 17.07 -5.95
N GLU A 92 -7.17 16.56 -6.16
CA GLU A 92 -6.90 15.33 -6.91
C GLU A 92 -7.26 14.09 -6.06
N LEU A 93 -6.82 14.10 -4.80
CA LEU A 93 -6.99 12.97 -3.88
C LEU A 93 -8.44 12.74 -3.44
N ARG A 94 -9.25 13.81 -3.34
CA ARG A 94 -10.64 13.71 -2.84
C ARG A 94 -11.53 12.80 -3.66
N GLY A 95 -11.24 12.63 -4.96
CA GLY A 95 -12.01 11.76 -5.86
C GLY A 95 -11.59 10.29 -5.86
N MET A 96 -10.56 9.93 -5.10
CA MET A 96 -9.97 8.59 -5.06
C MET A 96 -10.57 7.73 -3.95
N ASP A 97 -10.65 6.43 -4.24
CA ASP A 97 -11.15 5.43 -3.29
C ASP A 97 -10.13 5.11 -2.20
N ILE A 98 -8.83 5.20 -2.54
CA ILE A 98 -7.70 4.80 -1.71
C ILE A 98 -6.46 5.63 -2.05
N GLY A 99 -5.69 6.00 -1.03
CA GLY A 99 -4.36 6.57 -1.15
C GLY A 99 -3.36 5.77 -0.33
N ILE A 100 -2.31 5.29 -0.98
CA ILE A 100 -1.15 4.64 -0.35
C ILE A 100 -0.02 5.67 -0.39
N ALA A 101 0.74 5.86 0.69
CA ALA A 101 1.90 6.76 0.69
C ALA A 101 3.18 6.02 1.03
N SER A 102 4.20 6.20 0.19
CA SER A 102 5.44 5.42 0.23
C SER A 102 6.68 6.28 -0.04
N LEU A 103 7.84 5.79 0.38
CA LEU A 103 9.13 6.39 0.05
C LEU A 103 9.76 5.64 -1.12
N HIS A 104 10.08 6.36 -2.19
CA HIS A 104 10.74 5.79 -3.38
C HIS A 104 12.03 6.52 -3.70
N LEU A 105 13.09 5.77 -3.98
CA LEU A 105 14.42 6.31 -4.28
C LEU A 105 14.43 7.40 -5.36
N PRO A 106 13.65 7.31 -6.45
CA PRO A 106 13.62 8.36 -7.47
C PRO A 106 13.01 9.68 -6.98
N CYS A 107 12.17 9.65 -5.95
CA CYS A 107 11.34 10.78 -5.52
C CYS A 107 11.87 11.46 -4.26
N MET A 108 12.44 10.68 -3.33
CA MET A 108 13.08 11.17 -2.13
C MET A 108 14.35 10.38 -1.86
N LYS A 109 15.49 11.06 -1.74
CA LYS A 109 16.75 10.40 -1.34
C LYS A 109 16.63 9.93 0.12
N PRO A 110 17.19 8.76 0.48
CA PRO A 110 17.26 8.36 1.87
C PRO A 110 18.01 9.37 2.73
N GLY A 111 17.37 9.80 3.82
CA GLY A 111 17.93 10.73 4.81
C GLY A 111 18.32 10.02 6.11
N THR A 112 18.44 10.79 7.19
CA THR A 112 18.62 10.21 8.53
C THR A 112 17.38 9.44 8.98
N ARG A 113 17.54 8.60 10.02
CA ARG A 113 16.42 7.90 10.65
C ARG A 113 15.29 8.85 11.05
N GLU A 114 15.64 10.02 11.58
CA GLU A 114 14.70 11.06 12.00
C GLU A 114 13.98 11.70 10.80
N GLU A 115 14.69 11.98 9.71
CA GLU A 115 14.13 12.56 8.49
C GLU A 115 13.13 11.61 7.82
N ASN A 116 13.51 10.35 7.65
CA ASN A 116 12.64 9.32 7.05
C ASN A 116 11.41 9.06 7.94
N THR A 117 11.59 9.00 9.26
CA THR A 117 10.47 8.85 10.20
C THR A 117 9.53 10.06 10.13
N SER A 118 10.07 11.27 10.09
CA SER A 118 9.27 12.50 10.00
C SER A 118 8.47 12.56 8.70
N ALA A 119 9.04 12.09 7.59
CA ALA A 119 8.36 12.00 6.30
C ALA A 119 7.07 11.19 6.41
N TYR A 120 7.15 9.97 6.96
CA TYR A 120 5.97 9.13 7.19
C TYR A 120 4.97 9.76 8.16
N LEU A 121 5.42 10.22 9.34
CA LEU A 121 4.53 10.80 10.36
C LEU A 121 3.77 12.03 9.84
N ASN A 122 4.42 12.85 9.03
CA ASN A 122 3.77 14.01 8.44
C ASN A 122 2.82 13.61 7.28
N ALA A 123 3.20 12.64 6.45
CA ALA A 123 2.32 12.11 5.41
C ALA A 123 1.03 11.49 5.99
N MET A 124 1.11 10.83 7.15
CA MET A 124 -0.04 10.28 7.87
C MET A 124 -1.06 11.35 8.29
N LYS A 125 -0.67 12.63 8.42
CA LYS A 125 -1.62 13.72 8.74
C LYS A 125 -2.57 14.03 7.58
N ASN A 126 -2.23 13.62 6.36
CA ASN A 126 -3.10 13.80 5.20
C ASN A 126 -4.35 12.90 5.34
N PRO A 127 -5.58 13.45 5.32
CA PRO A 127 -6.80 12.66 5.51
C PRO A 127 -7.10 11.70 4.35
N TYR A 128 -6.47 11.91 3.19
CA TYR A 128 -6.66 11.09 1.99
C TYR A 128 -5.62 9.96 1.87
N VAL A 129 -4.57 9.95 2.70
CA VAL A 129 -3.67 8.80 2.86
C VAL A 129 -4.35 7.79 3.79
N ASN A 130 -4.44 6.54 3.35
CA ASN A 130 -5.12 5.46 4.07
C ASN A 130 -4.14 4.39 4.55
N ILE A 131 -3.16 4.06 3.70
CA ILE A 131 -2.15 3.03 3.93
C ILE A 131 -0.77 3.67 3.81
N ILE A 132 0.16 3.26 4.66
CA ILE A 132 1.58 3.49 4.43
C ILE A 132 2.16 2.26 3.75
N GLY A 133 2.58 2.42 2.49
CA GLY A 133 3.08 1.33 1.67
C GLY A 133 4.56 1.05 1.96
N HIS A 134 4.90 -0.24 1.97
CA HIS A 134 6.24 -0.82 2.16
C HIS A 134 7.21 0.04 2.98
N PRO A 135 6.90 0.38 4.25
CA PRO A 135 7.80 1.15 5.11
C PRO A 135 9.01 0.32 5.59
N ASP A 136 9.24 -0.85 5.00
CA ASP A 136 10.18 -1.88 5.41
C ASP A 136 11.55 -1.79 4.72
N ASP A 137 11.68 -0.99 3.65
CA ASP A 137 12.93 -0.86 2.90
C ASP A 137 14.02 -0.20 3.73
N GLY A 138 15.02 -0.99 4.15
CA GLY A 138 16.13 -0.60 5.00
C GLY A 138 17.09 0.44 4.41
N ARG A 139 16.92 0.82 3.15
CA ARG A 139 17.54 2.04 2.62
C ARG A 139 17.00 3.29 3.33
N TYR A 140 15.73 3.28 3.72
CA TYR A 140 15.10 4.29 4.56
C TYR A 140 14.98 3.77 5.99
N GLU A 141 16.05 3.92 6.78
CA GLU A 141 15.96 3.59 8.20
C GLU A 141 14.88 4.45 8.88
N VAL A 142 14.01 3.82 9.68
CA VAL A 142 12.92 4.50 10.40
C VAL A 142 12.84 4.06 11.85
N ASP A 143 12.21 4.89 12.67
CA ASP A 143 11.73 4.51 13.99
C ASP A 143 10.39 3.77 13.87
N TYR A 144 10.43 2.43 13.86
CA TYR A 144 9.23 1.61 13.75
C TYR A 144 8.26 1.76 14.94
N GLU A 145 8.73 2.13 16.13
CA GLU A 145 7.82 2.38 17.25
C GLU A 145 7.03 3.67 17.01
N ALA A 146 7.73 4.73 16.60
CA ALA A 146 7.09 6.00 16.24
C ALA A 146 6.18 5.86 15.03
N LEU A 147 6.60 5.15 13.98
CA LEU A 147 5.80 4.85 12.79
C LEU A 147 4.46 4.22 13.15
N VAL A 148 4.49 3.15 13.97
CA VAL A 148 3.27 2.43 14.38
C VAL A 148 2.39 3.30 15.27
N GLN A 149 2.97 4.06 16.21
CA GLN A 149 2.21 4.99 17.03
C GLN A 149 1.53 6.08 16.19
N GLY A 150 2.22 6.62 15.17
CA GLY A 150 1.65 7.57 14.22
C GLY A 150 0.51 6.97 13.41
N ALA A 151 0.68 5.73 12.91
CA ALA A 151 -0.39 5.02 12.20
C ALA A 151 -1.63 4.86 13.09
N LYS A 152 -1.44 4.55 14.38
CA LYS A 152 -2.54 4.51 15.35
C LYS A 152 -3.21 5.87 15.54
N GLU A 153 -2.42 6.92 15.76
CA GLU A 153 -2.90 8.29 16.02
C GLU A 153 -3.75 8.82 14.87
N TYR A 154 -3.29 8.62 13.63
CA TYR A 154 -3.93 9.16 12.43
C TYR A 154 -4.86 8.16 11.71
N GLY A 155 -5.11 7.00 12.32
CA GLY A 155 -6.02 5.98 11.78
C GLY A 155 -5.58 5.45 10.42
N LYS A 156 -4.32 5.00 10.31
CA LYS A 156 -3.71 4.42 9.10
C LYS A 156 -3.45 2.93 9.28
N ILE A 157 -3.46 2.22 8.15
CA ILE A 157 -3.04 0.83 8.06
C ILE A 157 -1.57 0.81 7.61
N LEU A 158 -0.78 -0.14 8.11
CA LEU A 158 0.59 -0.37 7.63
C LEU A 158 0.63 -1.58 6.69
N GLU A 159 1.30 -1.44 5.56
CA GLU A 159 1.43 -2.52 4.59
C GLU A 159 2.54 -3.52 4.99
N VAL A 160 2.24 -4.81 4.85
CA VAL A 160 3.20 -5.91 4.80
C VAL A 160 3.28 -6.34 3.35
N ASN A 161 4.24 -5.76 2.63
CA ASN A 161 4.31 -5.88 1.19
C ASN A 161 4.97 -7.20 0.78
N ASN A 162 4.27 -8.04 0.03
CA ASN A 162 4.80 -9.35 -0.34
C ASN A 162 6.03 -9.22 -1.27
N HIS A 163 6.02 -8.25 -2.19
CA HIS A 163 7.16 -7.98 -3.07
C HIS A 163 8.41 -7.53 -2.30
N SER A 164 8.26 -6.94 -1.11
CA SER A 164 9.41 -6.59 -0.27
C SER A 164 10.20 -7.82 0.21
N ILE A 165 9.52 -8.92 0.52
CA ILE A 165 10.09 -10.04 1.29
C ILE A 165 10.53 -11.20 0.38
N VAL A 166 10.10 -11.23 -0.89
CA VAL A 166 10.50 -12.29 -1.82
C VAL A 166 12.01 -12.27 -2.12
N PRO A 167 12.64 -13.43 -2.41
CA PRO A 167 14.11 -13.52 -2.54
C PRO A 167 14.74 -12.65 -3.63
N ASN A 168 13.98 -12.24 -4.64
CA ASN A 168 14.41 -11.40 -5.75
C ASN A 168 14.08 -9.91 -5.56
N SER A 169 13.57 -9.53 -4.39
CA SER A 169 13.34 -8.13 -4.02
C SER A 169 14.65 -7.34 -4.01
N PHE A 170 14.56 -6.08 -4.40
CA PHE A 170 15.67 -5.12 -4.34
C PHE A 170 15.66 -4.26 -3.06
N ARG A 171 14.59 -4.33 -2.25
CA ARG A 171 14.49 -3.63 -0.96
C ARG A 171 15.44 -4.29 0.03
N GLN A 172 16.10 -3.49 0.86
CA GLN A 172 17.13 -3.99 1.78
C GLN A 172 16.52 -4.33 3.12
N ASN A 173 16.86 -5.48 3.71
CA ASN A 173 16.49 -5.84 5.09
C ASN A 173 14.97 -5.78 5.38
N ALA A 174 14.14 -5.90 4.34
CA ALA A 174 12.69 -5.81 4.38
C ALA A 174 12.08 -6.69 5.48
N ARG A 175 12.40 -7.99 5.44
CA ARG A 175 11.89 -8.97 6.39
C ARG A 175 12.26 -8.63 7.84
N GLU A 176 13.51 -8.25 8.10
CA GLU A 176 13.96 -7.89 9.45
C GLU A 176 13.25 -6.65 9.98
N ASN A 177 12.92 -5.74 9.09
CA ASN A 177 12.22 -4.51 9.38
C ASN A 177 10.72 -4.73 9.61
N ASP A 178 10.07 -5.56 8.80
CA ASP A 178 8.70 -6.01 9.03
C ASP A 178 8.55 -6.72 10.38
N VAL A 179 9.53 -7.54 10.79
CA VAL A 179 9.52 -8.15 12.14
C VAL A 179 9.46 -7.08 13.25
N LYS A 180 10.18 -5.97 13.10
CA LYS A 180 10.14 -4.86 14.08
C LYS A 180 8.78 -4.17 14.04
N MET A 181 8.32 -3.81 12.84
CA MET A 181 7.02 -3.16 12.63
C MET A 181 5.88 -3.99 13.23
N LEU A 182 5.80 -5.28 12.87
CA LEU A 182 4.74 -6.20 13.31
C LEU A 182 4.72 -6.39 14.82
N LYS A 183 5.90 -6.45 15.48
CA LYS A 183 5.96 -6.48 16.95
C LYS A 183 5.35 -5.23 17.59
N PHE A 184 5.59 -4.06 17.01
CA PHE A 184 4.95 -2.84 17.48
C PHE A 184 3.46 -2.78 17.12
N CYS A 185 3.05 -3.26 15.94
CA CYS A 185 1.63 -3.36 15.57
C CYS A 185 0.86 -4.22 16.57
N MET A 186 1.42 -5.37 16.99
CA MET A 186 0.84 -6.20 18.06
C MET A 186 0.76 -5.44 19.38
N LYS A 187 1.83 -4.75 19.79
CA LYS A 187 1.88 -3.97 21.05
C LYS A 187 0.84 -2.84 21.07
N TYR A 188 0.67 -2.14 19.95
CA TYR A 188 -0.19 -0.96 19.85
C TYR A 188 -1.56 -1.22 19.26
N GLN A 189 -1.86 -2.45 18.83
CA GLN A 189 -3.11 -2.85 18.20
C GLN A 189 -3.39 -2.07 16.91
N VAL A 190 -2.37 -1.98 16.05
CA VAL A 190 -2.46 -1.32 14.74
C VAL A 190 -2.67 -2.38 13.67
N PRO A 191 -3.69 -2.23 12.81
CA PRO A 191 -3.94 -3.18 11.75
C PRO A 191 -2.89 -3.10 10.64
N VAL A 192 -2.68 -4.22 9.97
CA VAL A 192 -1.87 -4.34 8.77
C VAL A 192 -2.68 -4.87 7.60
N VAL A 193 -2.19 -4.62 6.39
CA VAL A 193 -2.70 -5.20 5.15
C VAL A 193 -1.55 -5.92 4.44
N MET A 194 -1.79 -7.12 3.94
CA MET A 194 -0.90 -7.79 3.01
C MET A 194 -1.26 -7.35 1.59
N ASP A 195 -0.31 -6.78 0.86
CA ASP A 195 -0.53 -6.41 -0.53
C ASP A 195 0.60 -6.96 -1.42
N SER A 196 0.28 -7.22 -2.69
CA SER A 196 1.21 -7.92 -3.58
C SER A 196 2.23 -6.98 -4.23
N ASP A 197 1.90 -5.70 -4.38
CA ASP A 197 2.66 -4.74 -5.19
C ASP A 197 2.77 -5.23 -6.66
N ALA A 198 1.69 -5.85 -7.15
CA ALA A 198 1.71 -6.53 -8.43
C ALA A 198 1.89 -5.57 -9.59
N HIS A 199 3.02 -5.69 -10.26
CA HIS A 199 3.32 -5.06 -11.56
C HIS A 199 3.07 -6.00 -12.75
N PHE A 200 2.65 -7.24 -12.46
CA PHE A 200 2.21 -8.22 -13.43
C PHE A 200 1.07 -9.05 -12.84
N ASP A 201 0.12 -9.45 -13.68
CA ASP A 201 -1.10 -10.15 -13.27
C ASP A 201 -0.84 -11.49 -12.57
N THR A 202 0.29 -12.15 -12.87
CA THR A 202 0.72 -13.38 -12.18
C THR A 202 1.09 -13.17 -10.71
N HIS A 203 1.28 -11.94 -10.25
CA HIS A 203 1.60 -11.64 -8.85
C HIS A 203 0.39 -11.18 -8.01
N ILE A 204 -0.76 -10.90 -8.64
CA ILE A 204 -1.97 -10.51 -7.89
C ILE A 204 -2.33 -11.62 -6.90
N ALA A 205 -2.70 -11.22 -5.68
CA ALA A 205 -3.04 -12.11 -4.57
C ALA A 205 -1.95 -13.13 -4.17
N GLU A 206 -0.71 -12.94 -4.62
CA GLU A 206 0.43 -13.70 -4.13
C GLU A 206 0.93 -13.08 -2.83
N PHE A 207 0.63 -13.75 -1.71
CA PHE A 207 0.94 -13.27 -0.36
C PHE A 207 1.80 -14.25 0.45
N ASP A 208 2.36 -15.29 -0.17
CA ASP A 208 3.00 -16.39 0.57
C ASP A 208 4.16 -15.94 1.49
N ALA A 209 4.97 -14.97 1.06
CA ALA A 209 6.09 -14.47 1.88
C ALA A 209 5.58 -13.62 3.05
N ALA A 210 4.65 -12.70 2.78
CA ALA A 210 4.01 -11.88 3.81
C ALA A 210 3.24 -12.75 4.82
N ARG A 211 2.42 -13.68 4.33
CA ARG A 211 1.64 -14.64 5.14
C ARG A 211 2.56 -15.51 5.99
N GLY A 212 3.62 -16.06 5.41
CA GLY A 212 4.60 -16.87 6.14
C GLY A 212 5.24 -16.11 7.30
N LEU A 213 5.55 -14.81 7.11
CA LEU A 213 6.04 -13.96 8.18
C LEU A 213 5.00 -13.73 9.29
N LEU A 214 3.74 -13.46 8.94
CA LEU A 214 2.66 -13.31 9.92
C LEU A 214 2.43 -14.60 10.72
N GLU A 215 2.47 -15.76 10.06
CA GLU A 215 2.35 -17.08 10.69
C GLU A 215 3.49 -17.34 11.68
N GLU A 216 4.75 -17.07 11.28
CA GLU A 216 5.93 -17.21 12.15
C GLU A 216 5.83 -16.36 13.42
N LEU A 217 5.34 -15.13 13.29
CA LEU A 217 5.18 -14.22 14.42
C LEU A 217 3.91 -14.46 15.22
N ASN A 218 3.05 -15.41 14.80
CA ASN A 218 1.72 -15.63 15.34
C ASN A 218 0.89 -14.33 15.39
N PHE A 219 0.96 -13.53 14.34
CA PHE A 219 0.32 -12.23 14.29
C PHE A 219 -1.21 -12.36 14.45
N PRO A 220 -1.89 -11.52 15.25
CA PRO A 220 -3.33 -11.64 15.48
C PRO A 220 -4.13 -11.46 14.20
N GLU A 221 -5.04 -12.38 13.90
CA GLU A 221 -5.82 -12.40 12.65
C GLU A 221 -6.79 -11.21 12.56
N GLU A 222 -7.30 -10.75 13.70
CA GLU A 222 -8.16 -9.57 13.81
C GLU A 222 -7.45 -8.26 13.41
N LEU A 223 -6.11 -8.25 13.41
CA LEU A 223 -5.30 -7.12 12.98
C LEU A 223 -4.90 -7.21 11.49
N VAL A 224 -5.28 -8.26 10.76
CA VAL A 224 -4.98 -8.39 9.33
C VAL A 224 -6.25 -8.10 8.53
N VAL A 225 -6.33 -6.95 7.88
CA VAL A 225 -7.60 -6.46 7.30
C VAL A 225 -8.05 -7.20 6.04
N ASN A 226 -7.17 -8.01 5.43
CA ASN A 226 -7.46 -8.72 4.18
C ASN A 226 -8.64 -9.69 4.27
N HIS A 227 -9.07 -10.10 5.48
CA HIS A 227 -10.11 -11.10 5.68
C HIS A 227 -11.53 -10.62 5.34
N SER A 228 -11.79 -9.31 5.32
CA SER A 228 -13.11 -8.81 4.92
C SER A 228 -13.10 -7.33 4.57
N VAL A 229 -14.01 -6.93 3.68
CA VAL A 229 -14.22 -5.52 3.33
C VAL A 229 -14.68 -4.67 4.52
N ASN A 230 -15.36 -5.29 5.50
CA ASN A 230 -15.77 -4.59 6.71
C ASN A 230 -14.57 -4.20 7.59
N ALA A 231 -13.47 -4.95 7.55
CA ALA A 231 -12.26 -4.63 8.31
C ALA A 231 -11.57 -3.34 7.84
N LEU A 232 -11.83 -2.91 6.60
CA LEU A 232 -11.33 -1.66 6.03
C LEU A 232 -12.16 -0.42 6.42
N ARG A 233 -13.34 -0.60 7.01
CA ARG A 233 -14.24 0.53 7.35
C ARG A 233 -13.58 1.47 8.35
N GLY A 234 -13.71 2.77 8.09
CA GLY A 234 -13.06 3.83 8.87
C GLY A 234 -11.63 4.14 8.44
N TYR A 235 -10.96 3.25 7.70
CA TYR A 235 -9.60 3.48 7.21
C TYR A 235 -9.58 3.99 5.76
N ILE A 236 -10.34 3.35 4.86
CA ILE A 236 -10.30 3.60 3.41
C ILE A 236 -11.33 4.64 2.96
N ASN A 237 -10.97 5.57 2.06
CA ASN A 237 -11.85 6.69 1.66
C ASN A 237 -13.18 6.21 1.04
N ALA A 238 -13.16 5.16 0.22
CA ALA A 238 -14.38 4.58 -0.37
C ALA A 238 -15.34 3.95 0.66
N LEU A 239 -14.90 3.76 1.91
CA LEU A 239 -15.64 3.10 2.97
C LEU A 239 -15.81 3.99 4.22
N LYS A 240 -15.48 5.28 4.10
CA LYS A 240 -15.71 6.31 5.14
C LYS A 240 -17.11 6.90 5.04
#